data_AF-A0A1C6QAN0-F1
#
_entry.id   AF-A0A1C6QAN0-F1
#
_cell.length_a   1.000
_cell.length_b   1.000
_cell.length_c   1.000
_cell.angle_alpha   90.00
_cell.angle_beta   90.00
_cell.angle_gamma   90.00
#
_symmetry.space_group_name_H-M   'P 1'
#
loop_
_entity.id
_entity.type
_entity.pdbx_description
1 polymer ?
#
loop_
_entity_poly.entity_id
_entity_poly.type
_entity_poly.pdbx_seq_one_letter_code
_entity_poly.pdbx_strand_id
1 'polypeptide(L)'
;MTMYLPRPATEKTLRTVAGHRPGTTLVVNFVLPAGELDELAAAVTRSAASAVAEAHEPVLACYTAAEAASMLRDAGFGDVRVLDARALGRRFLTSKAQAPPRLPGSTVVAVATV
;
A
#
# COMPACT_ATOMS: atom_id res chain seq x y z
N MET A 1 7.03 -0.49 -3.82
CA MET A 1 7.05 -0.93 -5.23
C MET A 1 6.19 -0.05 -6.12
N THR A 2 4.87 0.05 -5.88
CA THR A 2 3.95 0.87 -6.70
C THR A 2 4.33 2.36 -6.73
N MET A 3 4.91 2.86 -5.65
CA MET A 3 5.40 4.24 -5.52
C MET A 3 6.54 4.61 -6.49
N TYR A 4 7.25 3.64 -7.07
CA TYR A 4 8.38 3.86 -7.98
C TYR A 4 8.00 3.66 -9.46
N LEU A 5 6.71 3.45 -9.72
CA LEU A 5 6.17 3.32 -11.07
C LEU A 5 5.23 4.50 -11.34
N PRO A 6 5.29 5.10 -12.53
CA PRO A 6 4.20 5.97 -12.98
C PRO A 6 2.88 5.19 -12.96
N ARG A 7 1.78 5.87 -12.63
CA ARG A 7 0.44 5.25 -12.51
C ARG A 7 0.05 4.33 -13.69
N PRO A 8 0.27 4.70 -14.97
CA PRO A 8 -0.04 3.81 -16.10
C PRO A 8 0.79 2.52 -16.11
N ALA A 9 2.02 2.56 -15.61
CA ALA A 9 2.88 1.38 -15.52
C ALA A 9 2.36 0.44 -14.42
N THR A 10 1.99 0.98 -13.25
CA THR A 10 1.33 0.20 -12.18
C THR A 10 0.08 -0.48 -12.70
N GLU A 11 -0.82 0.25 -13.37
CA GLU A 11 -2.05 -0.32 -13.96
C GLU A 11 -1.78 -1.44 -14.96
N LYS A 12 -0.79 -1.24 -15.85
CA LYS A 12 -0.38 -2.27 -16.81
C LYS A 12 0.14 -3.52 -16.09
N THR A 13 0.98 -3.36 -15.07
CA THR A 13 1.48 -4.47 -14.27
C THR A 13 0.35 -5.22 -13.57
N LEU A 14 -0.62 -4.51 -12.98
CA LEU A 14 -1.77 -5.15 -12.33
C LEU A 14 -2.60 -5.98 -13.33
N ARG A 15 -2.88 -5.44 -14.52
CA ARG A 15 -3.57 -6.17 -15.60
C ARG A 15 -2.80 -7.41 -16.04
N THR A 16 -1.48 -7.31 -16.18
CA THR A 16 -0.63 -8.45 -16.53
C THR A 16 -0.69 -9.56 -15.47
N VAL A 17 -0.65 -9.21 -14.18
CA VAL A 17 -0.77 -10.20 -13.10
C VAL A 17 -2.16 -10.84 -13.09
N ALA A 18 -3.21 -10.04 -13.23
CA ALA A 18 -4.59 -10.53 -13.24
C ALA A 18 -4.90 -11.49 -14.41
N GLY A 19 -4.17 -11.40 -15.52
CA GLY A 19 -4.30 -12.31 -16.65
C GLY A 19 -3.75 -13.73 -16.43
N HIS A 20 -3.21 -14.04 -15.24
CA HIS A 20 -2.76 -15.39 -14.89
C HIS A 20 -3.95 -16.30 -14.53
N ARG A 21 -3.65 -17.57 -14.20
CA ARG A 21 -4.67 -18.57 -13.86
C ARG A 21 -5.55 -18.14 -12.68
N PRO A 22 -6.84 -18.54 -12.65
CA PRO A 22 -7.70 -18.34 -11.48
C PRO A 22 -7.07 -18.85 -10.18
N GLY A 23 -7.33 -18.15 -9.08
CA GLY A 23 -6.71 -18.40 -7.78
C GLY A 23 -5.30 -17.83 -7.64
N THR A 24 -4.82 -17.03 -8.60
CA THR A 24 -3.59 -16.25 -8.44
C THR A 24 -3.83 -15.13 -7.43
N THR A 25 -3.03 -15.08 -6.36
CA THR A 25 -3.10 -14.02 -5.34
C THR A 25 -1.92 -13.07 -5.45
N LEU A 26 -2.20 -11.77 -5.52
CA LEU A 26 -1.25 -10.68 -5.43
C LEU A 26 -1.30 -10.04 -4.05
N VAL A 27 -0.14 -9.85 -3.43
CA VAL A 27 0.03 -9.00 -2.25
C VAL A 27 0.89 -7.82 -2.66
N VAL A 28 0.35 -6.60 -2.51
CA VAL A 28 1.00 -5.38 -2.99
C VAL A 28 0.74 -4.22 -2.04
N ASN A 29 1.71 -3.33 -1.90
CA ASN A 29 1.59 -2.15 -1.06
C ASN A 29 1.37 -0.87 -1.88
N PHE A 30 0.65 0.10 -1.32
CA PHE A 30 0.43 1.43 -1.91
C PHE A 30 0.71 2.51 -0.87
N VAL A 31 1.53 3.50 -1.26
CA VAL A 31 1.81 4.68 -0.41
C VAL A 31 0.67 5.66 -0.54
N LEU A 32 0.19 6.15 0.61
CA LEU A 32 -0.91 7.11 0.68
C LEU A 32 -0.44 8.53 0.36
N PRO A 33 -1.30 9.36 -0.27
CA PRO A 33 -0.98 10.76 -0.51
C PRO A 33 -0.91 11.54 0.81
N ALA A 34 -0.17 12.65 0.80
CA ALA A 34 0.05 13.48 1.99
C ALA A 34 -1.24 13.90 2.73
N GLY A 35 -2.34 14.11 2.00
CA GLY A 35 -3.64 14.49 2.56
C GLY A 35 -4.36 13.39 3.34
N GLU A 36 -3.92 12.14 3.28
CA GLU A 36 -4.47 11.01 4.05
C GLU A 36 -3.59 10.60 5.24
N LEU A 37 -2.44 11.26 5.43
CA LEU A 37 -1.52 10.93 6.51
C LEU A 37 -1.98 11.54 7.84
N ASP A 38 -2.05 10.71 8.87
CA ASP A 38 -2.14 11.19 10.24
C ASP A 38 -0.80 11.80 10.73
N GLU A 39 -0.81 12.41 11.92
CA GLU A 39 0.36 13.11 12.47
C GLU A 39 1.62 12.23 12.55
N LEU A 40 1.48 10.99 13.00
CA LEU A 40 2.61 10.06 13.11
C LEU A 40 3.13 9.67 11.72
N ALA A 41 2.22 9.34 10.81
CA ALA A 41 2.57 8.98 9.43
C ALA A 41 3.28 10.15 8.73
N ALA A 42 2.77 11.37 8.88
CA ALA A 42 3.35 12.57 8.31
C ALA A 42 4.73 12.89 8.92
N ALA A 43 4.90 12.72 10.23
CA ALA A 43 6.19 12.90 10.90
C ALA A 43 7.24 11.89 10.41
N VAL A 44 6.87 10.61 10.33
CA VAL A 44 7.76 9.55 9.83
C VAL A 44 8.14 9.81 8.37
N THR A 45 7.17 10.11 7.50
CA THR A 45 7.44 10.42 6.09
C THR A 45 8.39 11.61 5.95
N ARG A 46 8.21 12.68 6.74
CA ARG A 46 9.13 13.83 6.72
C ARG A 46 10.54 13.45 7.19
N SER A 47 10.66 12.64 8.25
CA SER A 47 11.98 12.20 8.74
C SER A 47 12.73 11.30 7.75
N ALA A 48 12.00 10.55 6.91
CA ALA A 48 12.57 9.68 5.90
C ALA A 48 12.89 10.39 4.57
N ALA A 49 12.33 11.59 4.34
CA ALA A 49 12.39 12.25 3.04
C ALA A 49 13.82 12.55 2.55
N SER A 50 14.72 12.98 3.44
CA SER A 50 16.13 13.23 3.09
C SER A 50 16.85 11.94 2.70
N ALA A 51 16.65 10.86 3.47
CA ALA A 51 17.24 9.55 3.17
C ALA A 51 16.75 8.98 1.84
N VAL A 52 15.45 9.12 1.54
CA VAL A 52 14.86 8.69 0.25
C VAL A 52 15.43 9.50 -0.92
N ALA A 53 15.62 10.81 -0.73
CA ALA A 53 16.22 11.68 -1.75
C ALA A 53 17.69 11.32 -2.01
N GLU A 54 18.48 11.09 -0.96
CA GLU A 54 19.88 10.66 -1.07
C GLU A 54 20.01 9.28 -1.73
N ALA A 55 19.06 8.37 -1.47
CA ALA A 55 19.00 7.06 -2.09
C ALA A 55 18.61 7.08 -3.58
N HIS A 56 18.27 8.24 -4.15
CA HIS A 56 17.77 8.38 -5.52
C HIS A 56 16.53 7.51 -5.80
N GLU A 57 15.64 7.40 -4.79
CA GLU A 57 14.40 6.62 -4.87
C GLU A 57 13.17 7.54 -4.94
N PRO A 58 12.89 8.21 -6.08
CA PRO A 58 11.80 9.17 -6.15
C PRO A 58 10.43 8.48 -6.04
N VAL A 59 9.56 9.01 -5.19
CA VAL A 59 8.14 8.63 -5.16
C VAL A 59 7.45 9.24 -6.37
N LEU A 60 7.15 8.40 -7.37
CA LEU A 60 6.50 8.78 -8.63
C LEU A 60 4.97 8.78 -8.56
N ALA A 61 4.40 7.97 -7.67
CA ALA A 61 2.95 7.86 -7.53
C ALA A 61 2.54 7.57 -6.09
N CYS A 62 1.42 8.18 -5.67
CA CYS A 62 0.71 7.88 -4.43
C CYS A 62 -0.74 7.53 -4.77
N TYR A 63 -1.40 6.78 -3.89
CA TYR A 63 -2.73 6.25 -4.12
C TYR A 63 -3.51 6.27 -2.82
N THR A 64 -4.73 6.77 -2.85
CA THR A 64 -5.67 6.57 -1.74
C THR A 64 -5.97 5.08 -1.58
N ALA A 65 -6.43 4.68 -0.39
CA ALA A 65 -6.87 3.30 -0.17
C ALA A 65 -8.01 2.89 -1.13
N ALA A 66 -8.89 3.83 -1.47
CA ALA A 66 -9.99 3.62 -2.40
C ALA A 66 -9.50 3.43 -3.85
N GLU A 67 -8.54 4.24 -4.31
CA GLU A 67 -7.92 4.07 -5.63
C GLU A 67 -7.19 2.73 -5.76
N ALA A 68 -6.44 2.33 -4.73
CA ALA A 68 -5.77 1.03 -4.70
C ALA A 68 -6.78 -0.12 -4.90
N ALA A 69 -7.92 -0.07 -4.20
CA ALA A 69 -8.99 -1.06 -4.36
C ALA A 69 -9.63 -1.02 -5.75
N SER A 70 -9.90 0.17 -6.30
CA SER A 70 -10.46 0.33 -7.65
C SER A 70 -9.52 -0.24 -8.70
N MET A 71 -8.25 0.17 -8.68
CA MET A 71 -7.25 -0.26 -9.66
C MET A 71 -7.07 -1.78 -9.71
N LEU A 72 -7.17 -2.46 -8.56
CA LEU A 72 -7.13 -3.92 -8.51
C LEU A 72 -8.39 -4.55 -9.14
N ARG A 73 -9.59 -4.03 -8.84
CA ARG A 73 -10.82 -4.54 -9.47
C ARG A 73 -10.83 -4.28 -10.97
N ASP A 74 -10.45 -3.08 -11.39
CA ASP A 74 -10.36 -2.68 -12.79
C ASP A 74 -9.31 -3.48 -13.57
N ALA A 75 -8.30 -4.02 -12.87
CA ALA A 75 -7.31 -4.91 -13.46
C ALA A 75 -7.81 -6.34 -13.69
N GLY A 76 -8.89 -6.77 -13.01
CA GLY A 76 -9.49 -8.10 -13.15
C GLY A 76 -9.42 -8.98 -11.90
N PHE A 77 -9.02 -8.45 -10.73
CA PHE A 77 -9.07 -9.21 -9.47
C PHE A 77 -10.50 -9.23 -8.91
N GLY A 78 -11.03 -10.42 -8.60
CA GLY A 78 -12.39 -10.61 -8.11
C GLY A 78 -12.56 -10.42 -6.58
N ASP A 79 -11.59 -10.89 -5.79
CA ASP A 79 -11.53 -10.61 -4.35
C ASP A 79 -10.43 -9.59 -4.07
N VAL A 80 -10.76 -8.50 -3.37
CA VAL A 80 -9.82 -7.42 -3.05
C VAL A 80 -10.02 -6.96 -1.61
N ARG A 81 -8.97 -7.09 -0.81
CA ARG A 81 -8.91 -6.66 0.59
C ARG A 81 -7.78 -5.67 0.80
N VAL A 82 -8.12 -4.44 1.19
CA VAL A 82 -7.13 -3.41 1.57
C VAL A 82 -7.02 -3.35 3.09
N LEU A 83 -5.80 -3.46 3.60
CA LEU A 83 -5.47 -3.49 5.02
C LEU A 83 -4.64 -2.26 5.36
N ASP A 84 -5.14 -1.44 6.28
CA ASP A 84 -4.43 -0.29 6.81
C ASP A 84 -3.52 -0.67 8.00
N ALA A 85 -2.70 0.29 8.45
CA ALA A 85 -1.80 0.14 9.58
C ALA A 85 -2.52 -0.29 10.87
N ARG A 86 -3.77 0.14 11.09
CA ARG A 86 -4.55 -0.20 12.29
C ARG A 86 -5.01 -1.67 12.24
N ALA A 87 -5.50 -2.12 11.10
CA ALA A 87 -5.92 -3.50 10.86
C ALA A 87 -4.72 -4.45 11.01
N LEU A 88 -3.58 -4.10 10.41
CA LEU A 88 -2.34 -4.87 10.53
C LEU A 88 -1.82 -4.91 11.98
N GLY A 89 -1.75 -3.74 12.64
CA GLY A 89 -1.32 -3.65 14.04
C GLY A 89 -2.19 -4.50 14.97
N ARG A 90 -3.52 -4.43 14.83
CA ARG A 90 -4.44 -5.29 15.59
C ARG A 90 -4.19 -6.78 15.34
N ARG A 91 -3.93 -7.17 14.09
CA ARG A 91 -3.82 -8.58 13.71
C ARG A 91 -2.49 -9.22 14.10
N PHE A 92 -1.40 -8.45 14.04
CA PHE A 92 -0.04 -8.97 14.11
C PHE A 92 0.79 -8.43 15.27
N LEU A 93 0.44 -7.28 15.84
CA LEU A 93 1.23 -6.62 16.88
C LEU A 93 0.55 -6.61 18.25
N THR A 94 -0.63 -7.22 18.37
CA THR A 94 -1.30 -7.38 19.66
C THR A 94 -0.61 -8.47 20.48
N SER A 95 -0.06 -8.09 21.64
CA SER A 95 0.36 -9.04 22.68
C SER A 95 -0.59 -8.93 23.88
N LYS A 96 -0.73 -10.01 24.66
CA LYS A 96 -1.63 -10.01 25.85
C LYS A 96 -1.23 -9.01 26.94
N ALA A 97 0.03 -8.55 26.94
CA ALA A 97 0.59 -7.79 28.05
C ALA A 97 0.64 -6.27 27.82
N GLN A 98 0.51 -5.80 26.57
CA GLN A 98 0.71 -4.39 26.22
C GLN A 98 -0.16 -3.96 25.02
N ALA A 99 -0.52 -2.68 24.98
CA ALA A 99 -1.15 -2.10 23.80
C ALA A 99 -0.23 -2.28 22.57
N PRO A 100 -0.77 -2.64 21.39
CA PRO A 100 0.04 -2.88 20.21
C PRO A 100 0.80 -1.61 19.81
N PRO A 101 2.08 -1.71 19.42
CA PRO A 101 2.81 -0.57 18.87
C PRO A 101 2.07 0.00 17.64
N ARG A 102 1.97 1.33 17.59
CA ARG A 102 1.27 2.03 16.50
C ARG A 102 2.17 2.07 15.27
N LEU A 103 1.73 1.41 14.20
CA LEU A 103 2.37 1.54 12.89
C LEU A 103 2.05 2.91 12.28
N PRO A 104 3.00 3.56 11.58
CA PRO A 104 2.69 4.73 10.78
C PRO A 104 1.74 4.36 9.62
N GLY A 105 0.65 5.10 9.50
CA GLY A 105 -0.39 4.88 8.49
C GLY A 105 -0.07 5.43 7.10
N SER A 106 1.19 5.40 6.64
CA SER A 106 1.60 5.96 5.34
C SER A 106 1.44 5.01 4.16
N THR A 107 1.05 3.76 4.42
CA THR A 107 0.91 2.71 3.40
C THR A 107 -0.24 1.80 3.75
N VAL A 108 -0.93 1.31 2.72
CA VAL A 108 -1.86 0.19 2.82
C VAL A 108 -1.30 -1.04 2.12
N VAL A 109 -1.67 -2.22 2.60
CA VAL A 109 -1.38 -3.50 1.95
C VAL A 109 -2.66 -4.04 1.37
N ALA A 110 -2.68 -4.30 0.07
CA ALA A 110 -3.77 -4.95 -0.61
C ALA A 110 -3.44 -6.42 -0.86
N VAL A 111 -4.42 -7.29 -0.62
CA VAL A 111 -4.43 -8.70 -1.00
C VAL A 111 -5.55 -8.88 -2.01
N ALA A 112 -5.23 -9.36 -3.20
CA ALA A 112 -6.17 -9.50 -4.29
C ALA A 112 -6.05 -10.85 -5.00
N THR A 113 -7.17 -11.48 -5.36
CA THR A 113 -7.19 -12.80 -6.01
C THR A 113 -8.04 -12.75 -7.28
N VAL A 114 -7.53 -13.37 -8.36
CA VAL A 114 -8.23 -13.60 -9.64
C VAL A 114 -9.27 -14.69 -9.48
#